data_AF-A0A2V7QJ09-F1
#
_entry.id   AF-A0A2V7QJ09-F1
#
_cell.length_a   1.000
_cell.length_b   1.000
_cell.length_c   1.000
_cell.angle_alpha   90.00
_cell.angle_beta   90.00
_cell.angle_gamma   90.00
#
_symmetry.space_group_name_H-M   'P 1'
#
loop_
_entity.id
_entity.type
_entity.pdbx_description
1 polymer ?
#
loop_
_entity_poly.entity_id
_entity_poly.type
_entity_poly.pdbx_seq_one_letter_code
_entity_poly.pdbx_strand_id
1 'polypeptide(L)'
;MKLTLGLTVLAFAATAGSPCMAQSLPPVRQLGPVTAVAKEPLGAVSTVRHLPDGRLLVNDILGRRIVMFDSTLSSVTVIADTTSATAGAYGIRPGGLIAYRGDSTLFVDPASLSMLVIDPNGKITRVIAAPRAQDVGFLVGGPFGNPGFDPMGRLIYRAPPNFAAMRPPPTSGDRLPQFPTLPDSAALVRYDLTTRKVDTVTFFKTPKFSMNVTRSPDGGIRVSSTINPLPQGDDWVLLSDGTIALVRTKDYHVDWLNPDGTMTSSPKIPFQWERLTDEAKVAFIDSAKVAIEKARASGQFGAGGGLQSIATAGPEGAPRGPRREGQSGAAPAAPAPNAQPGTMAVTSGGNTTVTTVGPGGGALGGPLPPLTMISPSELPDYKPAFAPGSTRADTEGNLWIRTSQNVDARPVYNVINRKGELIDRVQLPANRVLVGFGAGGVVYLAVRDGGTAHLERARVR
;
A
#
# COMPACT_ATOMS: atom_id res chain seq x y z
N MET A 1 71.23 50.94 24.59
CA MET A 1 70.58 49.61 24.51
C MET A 1 69.48 49.53 25.57
N LYS A 2 68.21 49.66 25.18
CA LYS A 2 67.06 49.29 26.01
C LYS A 2 66.02 48.64 25.09
N LEU A 3 65.77 47.35 25.32
CA LEU A 3 64.77 46.54 24.62
C LEU A 3 63.38 47.14 24.82
N THR A 4 62.59 47.21 23.75
CA THR A 4 61.16 47.50 23.81
C THR A 4 60.41 46.23 23.41
N LEU A 5 59.69 45.63 24.36
CA LEU A 5 58.81 44.48 24.13
C LEU A 5 57.55 44.98 23.39
N GLY A 6 57.33 44.51 22.15
CA GLY A 6 56.07 44.70 21.42
C GLY A 6 55.13 43.53 21.69
N LEU A 7 54.05 43.78 22.45
CA LEU A 7 52.99 42.83 22.71
C LEU A 7 52.11 42.69 21.45
N THR A 8 52.13 41.53 20.81
CA THR A 8 51.28 41.24 19.64
C THR A 8 49.96 40.64 20.15
N VAL A 9 48.84 41.35 19.97
CA VAL A 9 47.50 40.84 20.29
C VAL A 9 46.99 40.05 19.08
N LEU A 10 46.84 38.74 19.24
CA LEU A 10 46.24 37.84 18.26
C LEU A 10 44.71 37.92 18.39
N ALA A 11 44.03 38.47 17.38
CA ALA A 11 42.56 38.50 17.34
C ALA A 11 42.01 37.11 16.99
N PHE A 12 41.34 36.47 17.94
CA PHE A 12 40.62 35.22 17.73
C PHE A 12 39.27 35.54 17.06
N ALA A 13 39.14 35.22 15.76
CA ALA A 13 37.88 35.31 15.06
C ALA A 13 36.95 34.18 15.54
N ALA A 14 36.02 34.50 16.43
CA ALA A 14 34.94 33.60 16.82
C ALA A 14 33.97 33.47 15.63
N THR A 15 34.02 32.34 14.93
CA THR A 15 32.95 31.95 13.99
C THR A 15 31.69 31.70 14.80
N ALA A 16 30.79 32.69 14.83
CA ALA A 16 29.46 32.54 15.38
C ALA A 16 28.71 31.46 14.57
N GLY A 17 28.58 30.26 15.14
CA GLY A 17 27.66 29.26 14.62
C GLY A 17 26.26 29.86 14.60
N SER A 18 25.61 29.83 13.45
CA SER A 18 24.20 30.21 13.35
C SER A 18 23.40 29.38 14.36
N PRO A 19 22.61 30.00 15.25
CA PRO A 19 21.72 29.23 16.10
C PRO A 19 20.78 28.47 15.18
N CYS A 20 20.78 27.13 15.31
CA CYS A 20 19.74 26.29 14.75
C CYS A 20 18.42 26.74 15.39
N MET A 21 17.71 27.66 14.76
CA MET A 21 16.34 27.92 15.12
C MET A 21 15.60 26.62 14.88
N ALA A 22 15.12 26.01 15.97
CA ALA A 22 14.17 24.93 15.88
C ALA A 22 12.99 25.45 15.05
N GLN A 23 12.91 25.01 13.80
CA GLN A 23 11.90 25.49 12.86
C GLN A 23 10.53 25.14 13.44
N SER A 24 9.77 26.16 13.83
CA SER A 24 8.44 25.95 14.40
C SER A 24 7.57 25.25 13.37
N LEU A 25 6.91 24.17 13.77
CA LEU A 25 6.00 23.42 12.90
C LEU A 25 4.96 24.36 12.30
N PRO A 26 4.68 24.28 10.98
CA PRO A 26 3.54 24.97 10.40
C PRO A 26 2.25 24.64 11.19
N PRO A 27 1.33 25.60 11.36
CA PRO A 27 0.05 25.32 11.98
C PRO A 27 -0.74 24.31 11.15
N VAL A 28 -1.54 23.47 11.82
CA VAL A 28 -2.47 22.57 11.13
C VAL A 28 -3.64 23.40 10.61
N ARG A 29 -3.89 23.34 9.30
CA ARG A 29 -5.06 23.97 8.67
C ARG A 29 -6.00 22.91 8.10
N GLN A 30 -7.27 23.28 7.95
CA GLN A 30 -8.21 22.42 7.21
C GLN A 30 -7.84 22.37 5.72
N LEU A 31 -8.20 21.28 5.08
CA LEU A 31 -8.29 21.21 3.63
C LEU A 31 -9.30 22.25 3.10
N GLY A 32 -9.06 22.75 1.89
CA GLY A 32 -9.99 23.64 1.19
C GLY A 32 -11.35 22.97 0.91
N PRO A 33 -12.31 23.72 0.36
CA PRO A 33 -13.69 23.27 0.23
C PRO A 33 -13.83 22.08 -0.74
N VAL A 34 -14.83 21.24 -0.45
CA VAL A 34 -15.35 20.27 -1.42
C VAL A 34 -16.12 21.03 -2.50
N THR A 35 -15.78 20.77 -3.75
CA THR A 35 -16.30 21.47 -4.94
C THR A 35 -17.20 20.59 -5.81
N ALA A 36 -17.13 19.26 -5.65
CA ALA A 36 -18.05 18.33 -6.30
C ALA A 36 -18.10 17.01 -5.53
N VAL A 37 -19.23 16.32 -5.64
CA VAL A 37 -19.48 14.99 -5.06
C VAL A 37 -20.04 14.10 -6.17
N ALA A 38 -19.43 12.95 -6.38
CA ALA A 38 -19.91 11.97 -7.33
C ALA A 38 -21.23 11.38 -6.84
N LYS A 39 -22.22 11.28 -7.73
CA LYS A 39 -23.55 10.74 -7.41
C LYS A 39 -23.61 9.21 -7.54
N GLU A 40 -22.71 8.62 -8.32
CA GLU A 40 -22.64 7.17 -8.49
C GLU A 40 -22.12 6.53 -7.19
N PRO A 41 -22.88 5.60 -6.59
CA PRO A 41 -22.39 4.84 -5.46
C PRO A 41 -21.29 3.86 -5.91
N LEU A 42 -20.23 3.80 -5.12
CA LEU A 42 -19.08 2.91 -5.33
C LEU A 42 -19.00 1.91 -4.17
N GLY A 43 -18.35 0.76 -4.39
CA GLY A 43 -18.05 -0.18 -3.32
C GLY A 43 -16.90 0.31 -2.44
N ALA A 44 -15.77 0.62 -3.06
CA ALA A 44 -14.68 1.38 -2.43
C ALA A 44 -13.71 1.92 -3.48
N VAL A 45 -13.23 3.14 -3.28
CA VAL A 45 -12.24 3.76 -4.16
C VAL A 45 -10.83 3.45 -3.66
N SER A 46 -10.04 2.74 -4.47
CA SER A 46 -8.63 2.48 -4.15
C SER A 46 -7.68 3.52 -4.74
N THR A 47 -7.94 3.96 -5.97
CA THR A 47 -7.08 4.90 -6.71
C THR A 47 -7.90 5.67 -7.75
N VAL A 48 -7.53 6.93 -7.96
CA VAL A 48 -8.09 7.80 -8.99
C VAL A 48 -6.97 8.25 -9.93
N ARG A 49 -7.26 8.23 -11.23
CA ARG A 49 -6.41 8.77 -12.29
C ARG A 49 -7.13 9.94 -12.95
N HIS A 50 -6.63 11.15 -12.69
CA HIS A 50 -7.05 12.36 -13.38
C HIS A 50 -6.47 12.40 -14.80
N LEU A 51 -7.32 12.66 -15.78
CA LEU A 51 -6.95 12.85 -17.18
C LEU A 51 -6.84 14.34 -17.51
N PRO A 52 -6.07 14.75 -18.54
CA PRO A 52 -5.88 16.16 -18.86
C PRO A 52 -7.15 16.93 -19.23
N ASP A 53 -8.17 16.24 -19.73
CA ASP A 53 -9.48 16.82 -20.05
C ASP A 53 -10.41 16.97 -18.83
N GLY A 54 -9.93 16.64 -17.63
CA GLY A 54 -10.67 16.74 -16.38
C GLY A 54 -11.47 15.49 -16.01
N ARG A 55 -11.59 14.50 -16.90
CA ARG A 55 -12.24 13.22 -16.59
C ARG A 55 -11.42 12.41 -15.59
N LEU A 56 -12.08 11.49 -14.90
CA LEU A 56 -11.45 10.64 -13.88
C LEU A 56 -11.69 9.16 -14.16
N LEU A 57 -10.61 8.39 -14.28
CA LEU A 57 -10.68 6.94 -14.14
C LEU A 57 -10.59 6.56 -12.66
N VAL A 58 -11.50 5.73 -12.20
CA VAL A 58 -11.62 5.34 -10.80
C VAL A 58 -11.66 3.82 -10.71
N ASN A 59 -10.83 3.28 -9.82
CA ASN A 59 -10.87 1.87 -9.47
C ASN A 59 -11.82 1.65 -8.29
N ASP A 60 -13.04 1.20 -8.60
CA ASP A 60 -14.01 0.73 -7.61
C ASP A 60 -13.67 -0.73 -7.25
N ILE A 61 -12.71 -0.87 -6.35
CA ILE A 61 -11.98 -2.12 -6.12
C ILE A 61 -12.87 -3.23 -5.55
N LEU A 62 -13.87 -2.86 -4.74
CA LEU A 62 -14.83 -3.80 -4.16
C LEU A 62 -16.07 -3.98 -5.03
N GLY A 63 -16.51 -2.92 -5.71
CA GLY A 63 -17.51 -3.06 -6.76
C GLY A 63 -16.99 -3.91 -7.92
N ARG A 64 -15.66 -4.11 -8.02
CA ARG A 64 -14.96 -4.76 -9.12
C ARG A 64 -15.35 -4.10 -10.44
N ARG A 65 -15.20 -2.78 -10.47
CA ARG A 65 -15.43 -1.96 -11.65
C ARG A 65 -14.31 -0.98 -11.87
N ILE A 66 -14.06 -0.66 -13.14
CA ILE A 66 -13.36 0.56 -13.52
C ILE A 66 -14.42 1.49 -14.08
N VAL A 67 -14.53 2.68 -13.51
CA VAL A 67 -15.51 3.67 -13.95
C VAL A 67 -14.79 4.95 -14.37
N MET A 68 -15.31 5.61 -15.39
CA MET A 68 -14.88 6.92 -15.84
C MET A 68 -15.93 7.96 -15.50
N PHE A 69 -15.59 8.94 -14.67
CA PHE A 69 -16.42 10.11 -14.43
C PHE A 69 -16.09 11.23 -15.41
N ASP A 70 -17.11 12.01 -15.77
CA ASP A 70 -16.92 13.29 -16.43
C ASP A 70 -16.19 14.30 -15.51
N SER A 71 -15.80 15.45 -16.07
CA SER A 71 -15.14 16.52 -15.30
C SER A 71 -16.03 17.18 -14.25
N THR A 72 -17.33 16.86 -14.19
CA THR A 72 -18.25 17.40 -13.17
C THR A 72 -18.55 16.40 -12.05
N LEU A 73 -18.13 15.15 -12.20
CA LEU A 73 -18.53 13.99 -11.38
C LEU A 73 -20.02 13.63 -11.45
N SER A 74 -20.73 14.13 -12.48
CA SER A 74 -22.18 13.92 -12.60
C SER A 74 -22.51 12.72 -13.47
N SER A 75 -21.67 12.43 -14.46
CA SER A 75 -21.88 11.35 -15.42
C SER A 75 -20.81 10.29 -15.25
N VAL A 76 -21.21 9.02 -15.35
CA VAL A 76 -20.30 7.87 -15.20
C VAL A 76 -20.44 6.92 -16.39
N THR A 77 -19.31 6.41 -16.87
CA THR A 77 -19.23 5.34 -17.86
C THR A 77 -18.52 4.15 -17.22
N VAL A 78 -19.10 2.95 -17.29
CA VAL A 78 -18.44 1.73 -16.84
C VAL A 78 -17.49 1.25 -17.94
N ILE A 79 -16.20 1.15 -17.61
CA ILE A 79 -15.13 0.70 -18.52
C ILE A 79 -14.90 -0.81 -18.40
N ALA A 80 -14.98 -1.32 -17.16
CA ALA A 80 -14.83 -2.72 -16.83
C ALA A 80 -15.74 -3.08 -15.65
N ASP A 81 -16.32 -4.28 -15.66
CA ASP A 81 -17.14 -4.82 -14.57
C ASP A 81 -17.02 -6.35 -14.48
N THR A 82 -17.80 -7.00 -13.61
CA THR A 82 -17.73 -8.45 -13.38
C THR A 82 -18.33 -9.30 -14.50
N THR A 83 -18.84 -8.70 -15.58
CA THR A 83 -19.45 -9.41 -16.70
C THR A 83 -18.38 -10.10 -17.54
N SER A 84 -18.20 -11.40 -17.30
CA SER A 84 -17.17 -12.25 -17.92
C SER A 84 -17.26 -12.40 -19.44
N ALA A 85 -18.38 -12.00 -20.05
CA ALA A 85 -18.61 -12.09 -21.50
C ALA A 85 -18.02 -10.92 -22.31
N THR A 86 -17.37 -9.94 -21.66
CA THR A 86 -16.76 -8.80 -22.34
C THR A 86 -15.23 -8.85 -22.30
N ALA A 87 -14.56 -8.28 -23.31
CA ALA A 87 -13.10 -8.11 -23.32
C ALA A 87 -12.59 -7.14 -22.22
N GLY A 88 -13.48 -6.57 -21.41
CA GLY A 88 -13.19 -5.66 -20.30
C GLY A 88 -13.64 -6.19 -18.94
N ALA A 89 -13.67 -7.51 -18.74
CA ALA A 89 -14.04 -8.06 -17.44
C ALA A 89 -13.01 -7.69 -16.35
N TYR A 90 -13.49 -7.12 -15.25
CA TYR A 90 -12.74 -6.96 -14.01
C TYR A 90 -12.61 -8.34 -13.34
N GLY A 91 -11.37 -8.77 -13.08
CA GLY A 91 -11.07 -10.10 -12.54
C GLY A 91 -11.66 -10.37 -11.15
N ILE A 92 -11.65 -11.65 -10.75
CA ILE A 92 -12.09 -12.04 -9.39
C ILE A 92 -11.16 -11.51 -8.28
N ARG A 93 -9.96 -11.03 -8.65
CA ARG A 93 -8.97 -10.45 -7.75
C ARG A 93 -8.97 -8.93 -7.84
N PRO A 94 -8.72 -8.21 -6.74
CA PRO A 94 -8.52 -6.76 -6.78
C PRO A 94 -7.43 -6.38 -7.79
N GLY A 95 -7.74 -5.48 -8.72
CA GLY A 95 -6.80 -4.91 -9.69
C GLY A 95 -6.35 -3.51 -9.28
N GLY A 96 -5.40 -2.95 -10.04
CA GLY A 96 -4.82 -1.62 -9.78
C GLY A 96 -4.77 -0.74 -11.03
N LEU A 97 -4.79 0.59 -10.85
CA LEU A 97 -4.63 1.55 -11.94
C LEU A 97 -3.25 2.20 -11.89
N ILE A 98 -2.58 2.25 -13.02
CA ILE A 98 -1.27 2.87 -13.18
C ILE A 98 -1.32 3.84 -14.36
N ALA A 99 -0.84 5.06 -14.16
CA ALA A 99 -0.57 6.01 -15.22
C ALA A 99 0.29 5.39 -16.33
N TYR A 100 -0.08 5.53 -17.60
CA TYR A 100 0.70 4.96 -18.70
C TYR A 100 0.81 5.92 -19.89
N ARG A 101 1.94 5.83 -20.61
CA ARG A 101 2.32 6.60 -21.81
C ARG A 101 1.28 7.62 -22.31
N GLY A 102 1.64 8.90 -22.23
CA GLY A 102 0.70 9.99 -22.50
C GLY A 102 -0.46 9.94 -21.51
N ASP A 103 -1.68 9.92 -22.05
CA ASP A 103 -2.91 10.00 -21.28
C ASP A 103 -3.58 8.63 -21.06
N SER A 104 -2.90 7.55 -21.45
CA SER A 104 -3.40 6.18 -21.25
C SER A 104 -3.28 5.76 -19.77
N THR A 105 -3.95 4.67 -19.44
CA THR A 105 -3.92 4.06 -18.11
C THR A 105 -3.79 2.55 -18.25
N LEU A 106 -2.97 1.92 -17.42
CA LEU A 106 -2.94 0.47 -17.27
C LEU A 106 -3.86 0.05 -16.14
N PHE A 107 -4.72 -0.92 -16.41
CA PHE A 107 -5.38 -1.70 -15.38
C PHE A 107 -4.65 -3.03 -15.21
N VAL A 108 -4.09 -3.26 -14.04
CA VAL A 108 -3.43 -4.52 -13.67
C VAL A 108 -4.51 -5.50 -13.22
N ASP A 109 -4.57 -6.67 -13.85
CA ASP A 109 -5.44 -7.78 -13.45
C ASP A 109 -4.63 -8.99 -12.96
N PRO A 110 -4.51 -9.17 -11.63
CA PRO A 110 -3.82 -10.33 -11.04
C PRO A 110 -4.49 -11.67 -11.30
N ALA A 111 -5.76 -11.73 -11.74
CA ALA A 111 -6.43 -12.98 -12.04
C ALA A 111 -5.97 -13.56 -13.38
N SER A 112 -5.82 -12.71 -14.39
CA SER A 112 -5.34 -13.10 -15.72
C SER A 112 -3.82 -12.95 -15.93
N LEU A 113 -3.08 -12.45 -14.92
CA LEU A 113 -1.66 -12.14 -15.01
C LEU A 113 -1.34 -11.13 -16.15
N SER A 114 -2.25 -10.19 -16.38
CA SER A 114 -2.17 -9.25 -17.50
C SER A 114 -2.36 -7.80 -17.05
N MET A 115 -2.06 -6.87 -17.95
CA MET A 115 -2.35 -5.45 -17.79
C MET A 115 -3.09 -4.96 -19.04
N LEU A 116 -4.24 -4.33 -18.85
CA LEU A 116 -5.09 -3.79 -19.91
C LEU A 116 -4.75 -2.31 -20.13
N VAL A 117 -4.46 -1.92 -21.36
CA VAL A 117 -4.24 -0.51 -21.74
C VAL A 117 -5.58 0.12 -22.05
N ILE A 118 -5.97 1.08 -21.23
CA ILE A 118 -7.15 1.92 -21.37
C ILE A 118 -6.69 3.24 -21.99
N ASP A 119 -7.26 3.60 -23.14
CA ASP A 119 -7.00 4.89 -23.76
C ASP A 119 -7.72 6.04 -23.02
N PRO A 120 -7.45 7.31 -23.35
CA PRO A 120 -8.06 8.45 -22.66
C PRO A 120 -9.59 8.49 -22.77
N ASN A 121 -10.18 7.81 -23.76
CA ASN A 121 -11.62 7.72 -23.95
C ASN A 121 -12.26 6.56 -23.20
N GLY A 122 -11.47 5.78 -22.45
CA GLY A 122 -11.95 4.63 -21.69
C GLY A 122 -12.01 3.35 -22.50
N LYS A 123 -11.48 3.31 -23.73
CA LYS A 123 -11.47 2.09 -24.52
C LYS A 123 -10.26 1.23 -24.15
N ILE A 124 -10.50 -0.06 -23.92
CA ILE A 124 -9.41 -1.04 -23.80
C ILE A 124 -8.84 -1.29 -25.21
N THR A 125 -7.60 -0.86 -25.43
CA THR A 125 -6.95 -0.90 -26.75
C THR A 125 -5.93 -2.01 -26.90
N ARG A 126 -5.38 -2.51 -25.79
CA ARG A 126 -4.34 -3.53 -25.80
C ARG A 126 -4.32 -4.32 -24.50
N VAL A 127 -3.90 -5.57 -24.58
CA VAL A 127 -3.53 -6.39 -23.43
C VAL A 127 -2.02 -6.65 -23.48
N ILE A 128 -1.32 -6.44 -22.37
CA ILE A 128 0.10 -6.75 -22.23
C ILE A 128 0.30 -7.68 -21.03
N ALA A 129 1.24 -8.63 -21.15
CA ALA A 129 1.57 -9.52 -20.03
C ALA A 129 2.20 -8.75 -18.87
N ALA A 130 1.81 -9.09 -17.63
CA ALA A 130 2.46 -8.58 -16.42
C ALA A 130 3.98 -8.93 -16.41
N PRO A 131 4.81 -8.18 -15.67
CA PRO A 131 6.27 -8.38 -15.66
C PRO A 131 6.70 -9.80 -15.34
N ARG A 132 6.20 -10.32 -14.21
CA ARG A 132 6.37 -11.70 -13.73
C ARG A 132 5.10 -12.12 -13.01
N ALA A 133 4.75 -13.40 -13.10
CA ALA A 133 3.55 -13.94 -12.46
C ALA A 133 3.54 -13.70 -10.94
N GLN A 134 4.69 -13.84 -10.26
CA GLN A 134 4.82 -13.59 -8.82
C GLN A 134 4.68 -12.11 -8.42
N ASP A 135 4.89 -11.17 -9.36
CA ASP A 135 4.98 -9.74 -9.07
C ASP A 135 3.64 -9.02 -9.22
N VAL A 136 2.71 -9.59 -10.00
CA VAL A 136 1.48 -8.90 -10.42
C VAL A 136 0.61 -8.40 -9.25
N GLY A 137 0.60 -9.12 -8.12
CA GLY A 137 -0.14 -8.68 -6.93
C GLY A 137 0.42 -7.40 -6.30
N PHE A 138 1.73 -7.16 -6.45
CA PHE A 138 2.40 -5.96 -5.93
C PHE A 138 2.25 -4.75 -6.88
N LEU A 139 1.70 -4.97 -8.08
CA LEU A 139 1.37 -3.91 -9.03
C LEU A 139 -0.03 -3.31 -8.80
N VAL A 140 -0.83 -3.87 -7.88
CA VAL A 140 -2.16 -3.34 -7.55
C VAL A 140 -2.08 -1.99 -6.84
N GLY A 141 -0.98 -1.72 -6.13
CA GLY A 141 -0.76 -0.52 -5.35
C GLY A 141 -1.17 -0.66 -3.87
N GLY A 142 -1.42 0.47 -3.20
CA GLY A 142 -1.88 0.51 -1.81
C GLY A 142 -0.79 0.17 -0.79
N PRO A 143 -0.92 -0.89 0.04
CA PRO A 143 0.04 -1.20 1.11
C PRO A 143 1.44 -1.57 0.62
N PHE A 144 1.64 -1.77 -0.69
CA PHE A 144 2.92 -2.07 -1.30
C PHE A 144 3.62 -0.83 -1.90
N GLY A 145 3.01 0.35 -1.77
CA GLY A 145 3.38 1.59 -2.47
C GLY A 145 2.58 1.76 -3.76
N ASN A 146 2.82 2.85 -4.49
CA ASN A 146 2.12 3.14 -5.75
C ASN A 146 3.06 2.88 -6.93
N PRO A 147 2.89 1.79 -7.71
CA PRO A 147 3.69 1.53 -8.89
C PRO A 147 3.46 2.60 -9.95
N GLY A 148 4.48 2.86 -10.78
CA GLY A 148 4.43 3.93 -11.77
C GLY A 148 5.50 3.78 -12.84
N PHE A 149 5.41 4.60 -13.88
CA PHE A 149 6.39 4.61 -14.98
C PHE A 149 7.33 5.78 -14.83
N ASP A 150 8.63 5.53 -15.00
CA ASP A 150 9.61 6.59 -15.14
C ASP A 150 9.50 7.27 -16.54
N PRO A 151 10.16 8.42 -16.77
CA PRO A 151 10.12 9.11 -18.06
C PRO A 151 10.63 8.29 -19.25
N MET A 152 11.40 7.23 -19.00
CA MET A 152 11.88 6.30 -20.04
C MET A 152 10.86 5.19 -20.35
N GLY A 153 9.70 5.18 -19.68
CA GLY A 153 8.65 4.20 -19.88
C GLY A 153 8.95 2.85 -19.23
N ARG A 154 9.77 2.82 -18.18
CA ARG A 154 10.06 1.62 -17.38
C ARG A 154 9.21 1.61 -16.12
N LEU A 155 8.64 0.46 -15.78
CA LEU A 155 7.74 0.29 -14.64
C LEU A 155 8.54 0.13 -13.34
N ILE A 156 8.31 1.00 -12.37
CA ILE A 156 8.88 0.96 -11.02
C ILE A 156 7.84 0.38 -10.07
N TYR A 157 8.24 -0.61 -9.28
CA TYR A 157 7.39 -1.22 -8.26
C TYR A 157 8.21 -1.90 -7.17
N ARG A 158 7.56 -2.20 -6.05
CA ARG A 158 8.12 -3.00 -4.97
C ARG A 158 8.10 -4.48 -5.35
N ALA A 159 9.26 -5.13 -5.35
CA ALA A 159 9.32 -6.58 -5.56
C ALA A 159 8.67 -7.35 -4.39
N PRO A 160 7.98 -8.46 -4.66
CA PRO A 160 7.46 -9.34 -3.62
C PRO A 160 8.61 -9.99 -2.83
N PRO A 161 8.37 -10.40 -1.56
CA PRO A 161 9.25 -11.34 -0.87
C PRO A 161 9.42 -12.62 -1.68
N ASN A 162 10.57 -13.29 -1.56
CA ASN A 162 10.76 -14.60 -2.16
C ASN A 162 10.03 -15.69 -1.36
N PHE A 163 8.73 -15.85 -1.61
CA PHE A 163 7.89 -16.85 -0.93
C PHE A 163 8.33 -18.29 -1.20
N ALA A 164 8.98 -18.58 -2.33
CA ALA A 164 9.50 -19.92 -2.59
C ALA A 164 10.62 -20.28 -1.61
N ALA A 165 11.46 -19.30 -1.23
CA ALA A 165 12.47 -19.45 -0.20
C ALA A 165 11.89 -19.54 1.22
N MET A 166 10.59 -19.28 1.43
CA MET A 166 9.93 -19.50 2.73
C MET A 166 9.55 -20.96 2.99
N ARG A 167 9.66 -21.85 2.00
CA ARG A 167 9.33 -23.26 2.22
C ARG A 167 10.29 -23.82 3.29
N PRO A 168 9.78 -24.30 4.44
CA PRO A 168 10.63 -24.86 5.46
C PRO A 168 11.30 -26.13 4.89
N PRO A 169 12.56 -26.43 5.27
CA PRO A 169 13.18 -27.69 4.95
C PRO A 169 12.29 -28.86 5.43
N PRO A 170 12.33 -30.03 4.76
CA PRO A 170 11.66 -31.21 5.26
C PRO A 170 12.13 -31.52 6.68
N THR A 171 11.22 -31.50 7.66
CA THR A 171 11.53 -31.84 9.03
C THR A 171 11.36 -33.34 9.25
N SER A 172 12.39 -34.01 9.76
CA SER A 172 12.31 -35.40 10.22
C SER A 172 11.80 -35.45 11.68
N GLY A 173 10.81 -36.32 11.95
CA GLY A 173 10.27 -36.55 13.30
C GLY A 173 9.27 -35.49 13.77
N ASP A 174 9.09 -35.36 15.09
CA ASP A 174 8.04 -34.54 15.72
C ASP A 174 8.31 -33.02 15.77
N ARG A 175 9.35 -32.54 15.08
CA ARG A 175 9.71 -31.12 15.10
C ARG A 175 8.77 -30.30 14.22
N LEU A 176 8.33 -29.16 14.76
CA LEU A 176 7.60 -28.17 13.99
C LEU A 176 8.48 -27.58 12.87
N PRO A 177 7.93 -27.29 11.68
CA PRO A 177 8.66 -26.63 10.61
C PRO A 177 9.14 -25.24 11.04
N GLN A 178 10.43 -24.99 10.85
CA GLN A 178 11.00 -23.66 11.06
C GLN A 178 10.97 -22.88 9.74
N PHE A 179 10.18 -21.82 9.71
CA PHE A 179 10.13 -20.92 8.56
C PHE A 179 11.31 -19.94 8.63
N PRO A 180 11.98 -19.67 7.51
CA PRO A 180 13.01 -18.63 7.45
C PRO A 180 12.43 -17.27 7.82
N THR A 181 13.19 -16.49 8.60
CA THR A 181 12.90 -15.08 8.82
C THR A 181 13.07 -14.31 7.52
N LEU A 182 12.05 -13.56 7.11
CA LEU A 182 12.21 -12.66 5.97
C LEU A 182 13.19 -11.52 6.28
N PRO A 183 13.90 -11.02 5.25
CA PRO A 183 14.58 -9.73 5.34
C PRO A 183 13.61 -8.63 5.76
N ASP A 184 14.11 -7.69 6.57
CA ASP A 184 13.40 -6.48 6.98
C ASP A 184 13.47 -5.36 5.91
N SER A 185 13.76 -5.74 4.67
CA SER A 185 14.03 -4.84 3.55
C SER A 185 13.39 -5.40 2.28
N ALA A 186 12.90 -4.52 1.41
CA ALA A 186 12.40 -4.89 0.08
C ALA A 186 13.13 -4.10 -1.00
N ALA A 187 13.25 -4.71 -2.19
CA ALA A 187 13.76 -4.06 -3.37
C ALA A 187 12.66 -3.23 -4.05
N LEU A 188 12.99 -2.00 -4.43
CA LEU A 188 12.33 -1.36 -5.56
C LEU A 188 13.02 -1.83 -6.82
N VAL A 189 12.23 -2.30 -7.78
CA VAL A 189 12.71 -2.79 -9.05
C VAL A 189 12.19 -1.94 -10.18
N ARG A 190 12.94 -1.94 -11.27
CA ARG A 190 12.63 -1.31 -12.53
C ARG A 190 12.50 -2.37 -13.60
N TYR A 191 11.36 -2.38 -14.27
CA TYR A 191 11.08 -3.32 -15.34
C TYR A 191 10.95 -2.59 -16.68
N ASP A 192 11.77 -3.02 -17.63
CA ASP A 192 11.69 -2.56 -19.01
C ASP A 192 10.72 -3.47 -19.78
N LEU A 193 9.61 -2.88 -20.25
CA LEU A 193 8.57 -3.63 -20.98
C LEU A 193 9.04 -4.12 -22.35
N THR A 194 10.03 -3.45 -22.96
CA THR A 194 10.58 -3.79 -24.27
C THR A 194 11.56 -4.94 -24.16
N THR A 195 12.56 -4.81 -23.28
CA THR A 195 13.61 -5.82 -23.12
C THR A 195 13.24 -6.95 -22.16
N ARG A 196 12.12 -6.79 -21.43
CA ARG A 196 11.64 -7.72 -20.39
C ARG A 196 12.64 -7.92 -19.25
N LYS A 197 13.58 -6.99 -19.06
CA LYS A 197 14.59 -7.03 -17.99
C LYS A 197 14.08 -6.35 -16.73
N VAL A 198 14.47 -6.91 -15.59
CA VAL A 198 14.22 -6.35 -14.25
C VAL A 198 15.57 -6.00 -13.63
N ASP A 199 15.72 -4.75 -13.23
CA ASP A 199 16.88 -4.25 -12.48
C ASP A 199 16.46 -3.82 -11.08
N THR A 200 17.32 -4.03 -10.09
CA THR A 200 17.12 -3.47 -8.76
C THR A 200 17.53 -2.01 -8.75
N VAL A 201 16.65 -1.14 -8.27
CA VAL A 201 16.87 0.31 -8.19
C VAL A 201 17.50 0.68 -6.86
N THR A 202 16.88 0.22 -5.77
CA THR A 202 17.33 0.49 -4.40
C THR A 202 16.61 -0.44 -3.43
N PHE A 203 17.03 -0.42 -2.17
CA PHE A 203 16.37 -1.12 -1.07
C PHE A 203 15.82 -0.13 -0.05
N PHE A 204 14.73 -0.49 0.60
CA PHE A 204 14.12 0.28 1.70
C PHE A 204 13.63 -0.66 2.79
N LYS A 205 13.56 -0.15 4.02
CA LYS A 205 13.12 -0.96 5.17
C LYS A 205 11.64 -1.20 5.10
N THR A 206 11.22 -2.43 5.38
CA THR A 206 9.81 -2.83 5.43
C THR A 206 9.47 -3.41 6.79
N PRO A 207 8.19 -3.38 7.20
CA PRO A 207 7.78 -3.98 8.46
C PRO A 207 8.22 -5.43 8.58
N LYS A 208 8.74 -5.78 9.76
CA LYS A 208 9.07 -7.15 10.11
C LYS A 208 7.83 -8.03 9.95
N PHE A 209 7.96 -9.08 9.17
CA PHE A 209 6.93 -10.10 9.01
C PHE A 209 7.28 -11.29 9.90
N SER A 210 6.40 -11.59 10.85
CA SER A 210 6.59 -12.67 11.82
C SER A 210 5.51 -13.72 11.67
N MET A 211 5.90 -14.99 11.62
CA MET A 211 5.01 -16.15 11.57
C MET A 211 5.10 -16.92 12.87
N ASN A 212 3.97 -17.40 13.36
CA ASN A 212 3.85 -18.30 14.49
C ASN A 212 3.40 -19.66 13.98
N VAL A 213 4.12 -20.71 14.39
CA VAL A 213 3.82 -22.10 14.01
C VAL A 213 3.51 -22.87 15.27
N THR A 214 2.32 -23.47 15.32
CA THR A 214 1.87 -24.31 16.43
C THR A 214 1.39 -25.66 15.92
N ARG A 215 1.43 -26.67 16.78
CA ARG A 215 0.79 -27.97 16.50
C ARG A 215 -0.64 -27.92 17.02
N SER A 216 -1.59 -28.23 16.16
CA SER A 216 -2.98 -28.39 16.53
C SER A 216 -3.19 -29.72 17.29
N PRO A 217 -4.22 -29.81 18.15
CA PRO A 217 -4.52 -31.04 18.90
C PRO A 217 -4.79 -32.28 18.03
N ASP A 218 -5.22 -32.09 16.79
CA ASP A 218 -5.44 -33.14 15.78
C ASP A 218 -4.15 -33.62 15.08
N GLY A 219 -2.98 -33.13 15.53
CA GLY A 219 -1.68 -33.41 14.91
C GLY A 219 -1.39 -32.55 13.68
N GLY A 220 -2.30 -31.67 13.26
CA GLY A 220 -2.10 -30.73 12.17
C GLY A 220 -1.10 -29.63 12.54
N ILE A 221 -0.48 -29.02 11.52
CA ILE A 221 0.38 -27.84 11.72
C ILE A 221 -0.43 -26.60 11.41
N ARG A 222 -0.44 -25.67 12.37
CA ARG A 222 -1.10 -24.39 12.27
C ARG A 222 -0.07 -23.29 12.11
N VAL A 223 -0.19 -22.55 11.01
CA VAL A 223 0.66 -21.39 10.73
C VAL A 223 -0.22 -20.13 10.78
N SER A 224 0.13 -19.19 11.65
CA SER A 224 -0.54 -17.88 11.76
C SER A 224 0.48 -16.75 11.65
N SER A 225 0.08 -15.60 11.09
CA SER A 225 0.90 -14.40 11.17
C SER A 225 0.75 -13.77 12.56
N THR A 226 1.86 -13.30 13.13
CA THR A 226 1.82 -12.37 14.26
C THR A 226 1.50 -10.98 13.73
N ILE A 227 0.62 -10.26 14.44
CA ILE A 227 0.16 -8.94 14.04
C ILE A 227 0.88 -7.88 14.86
N ASN A 228 1.57 -6.99 14.16
CA ASN A 228 2.09 -5.76 14.72
C ASN A 228 1.10 -4.62 14.42
N PRO A 229 0.41 -4.05 15.42
CA PRO A 229 -0.54 -2.96 15.22
C PRO A 229 0.14 -1.60 14.99
N LEU A 230 1.46 -1.50 15.18
CA LEU A 230 2.27 -0.31 14.93
C LEU A 230 3.51 -0.66 14.08
N PRO A 231 3.31 -1.07 12.81
CA PRO A 231 4.40 -1.48 11.95
C PRO A 231 5.34 -0.30 11.65
N GLN A 232 6.64 -0.54 11.76
CA GLN A 232 7.68 0.40 11.34
C GLN A 232 8.22 -0.03 9.97
N GLY A 233 8.22 0.88 9.01
CA GLY A 233 8.82 0.67 7.71
C GLY A 233 8.92 1.98 6.95
N ASP A 234 9.91 2.07 6.07
CA ASP A 234 10.02 3.17 5.14
C ASP A 234 8.85 3.13 4.14
N ASP A 235 8.59 4.26 3.50
CA ASP A 235 7.63 4.39 2.42
C ASP A 235 8.31 4.95 1.17
N TRP A 236 7.65 4.88 0.03
CA TRP A 236 8.21 5.38 -1.22
C TRP A 236 7.16 5.90 -2.19
N VAL A 237 7.56 6.84 -3.04
CA VAL A 237 6.75 7.30 -4.17
C VAL A 237 7.61 7.69 -5.36
N LEU A 238 7.13 7.39 -6.56
CA LEU A 238 7.72 7.83 -7.82
C LEU A 238 7.12 9.18 -8.23
N LEU A 239 7.97 10.16 -8.52
CA LEU A 239 7.58 11.46 -9.07
C LEU A 239 7.52 11.43 -10.60
N SER A 240 6.83 12.41 -11.20
CA SER A 240 6.61 12.50 -12.64
C SER A 240 7.89 12.65 -13.47
N ASP A 241 8.97 13.18 -12.88
CA ASP A 241 10.28 13.30 -13.52
C ASP A 241 11.18 12.08 -13.28
N GLY A 242 10.66 11.03 -12.64
CA GLY A 242 11.38 9.78 -12.39
C GLY A 242 12.20 9.75 -11.10
N THR A 243 12.23 10.84 -10.33
CA THR A 243 12.83 10.81 -8.99
C THR A 243 11.99 9.91 -8.08
N ILE A 244 12.65 9.06 -7.29
CA ILE A 244 12.02 8.23 -6.26
C ILE A 244 12.31 8.87 -4.90
N ALA A 245 11.25 9.23 -4.19
CA ALA A 245 11.35 9.66 -2.80
C ALA A 245 11.21 8.43 -1.89
N LEU A 246 12.20 8.18 -1.04
CA LEU A 246 12.15 7.20 0.03
C LEU A 246 11.95 7.94 1.36
N VAL A 247 10.77 7.80 1.96
CA VAL A 247 10.47 8.42 3.25
C VAL A 247 10.95 7.48 4.36
N ARG A 248 11.94 7.93 5.13
CA ARG A 248 12.58 7.11 6.17
C ARG A 248 11.83 7.20 7.48
N THR A 249 11.45 6.04 8.03
CA THR A 249 10.65 6.00 9.27
C THR A 249 11.45 6.29 10.53
N LYS A 250 12.75 5.95 10.53
CA LYS A 250 13.62 5.97 11.71
C LYS A 250 13.74 7.35 12.35
N ASP A 251 13.88 8.39 11.53
CA ASP A 251 14.12 9.77 11.96
C ASP A 251 13.46 10.81 11.05
N TYR A 252 12.46 10.36 10.29
CA TYR A 252 11.56 11.17 9.47
C TYR A 252 12.26 12.18 8.56
N HIS A 253 12.96 11.66 7.56
CA HIS A 253 13.55 12.43 6.48
C HIS A 253 13.23 11.77 5.13
N VAL A 254 13.60 12.43 4.04
CA VAL A 254 13.42 11.91 2.68
C VAL A 254 14.78 11.73 2.03
N ASP A 255 15.02 10.53 1.54
CA ASP A 255 16.09 10.25 0.58
C ASP A 255 15.50 10.38 -0.84
N TRP A 256 16.12 11.19 -1.68
CA TRP A 256 15.74 11.43 -3.06
C TRP A 256 16.71 10.71 -3.99
N LEU A 257 16.22 9.67 -4.65
CA LEU A 257 16.96 8.95 -5.68
C LEU A 257 16.59 9.51 -7.05
N ASN A 258 17.53 10.22 -7.67
CA ASN A 258 17.35 10.81 -8.98
C ASN A 258 17.45 9.77 -10.11
N PRO A 259 16.90 10.05 -11.30
CA PRO A 259 16.98 9.15 -12.45
C PRO A 259 18.41 8.75 -12.87
N ASP A 260 19.39 9.60 -12.60
CA ASP A 260 20.82 9.36 -12.86
C ASP A 260 21.48 8.42 -11.82
N GLY A 261 20.75 8.00 -10.80
CA GLY A 261 21.22 7.14 -9.71
C GLY A 261 21.85 7.89 -8.54
N THR A 262 21.96 9.22 -8.60
CA THR A 262 22.43 10.02 -7.47
C THR A 262 21.40 10.03 -6.35
N MET A 263 21.87 9.97 -5.11
CA MET A 263 21.04 10.02 -3.91
C MET A 263 21.34 11.31 -3.14
N THR A 264 20.31 12.03 -2.72
CA THR A 264 20.43 13.18 -1.82
C THR A 264 19.45 13.05 -0.67
N SER A 265 19.85 13.38 0.55
CA SER A 265 18.99 13.29 1.74
C SER A 265 18.57 14.67 2.21
N SER A 266 17.30 14.81 2.61
CA SER A 266 16.84 16.01 3.30
C SER A 266 17.37 16.06 4.74
N PRO A 267 17.38 17.24 5.38
CA PRO A 267 17.40 17.31 6.83
C PRO A 267 16.23 16.53 7.44
N LYS A 268 16.32 16.21 8.73
CA LYS A 268 15.20 15.64 9.48
C LYS A 268 14.03 16.60 9.47
N ILE A 269 12.86 16.08 9.13
CA ILE A 269 11.64 16.85 9.09
C ILE A 269 11.13 17.01 10.53
N PRO A 270 10.82 18.25 10.98
CA PRO A 270 10.26 18.45 12.31
C PRO A 270 8.98 17.63 12.51
N PHE A 271 8.91 16.93 13.64
CA PHE A 271 7.75 16.12 14.02
C PHE A 271 7.64 16.03 15.55
N GLN A 272 6.42 16.06 16.07
CA GLN A 272 6.17 15.86 17.50
C GLN A 272 6.03 14.36 17.77
N TRP A 273 7.15 13.74 18.12
CA TRP A 273 7.22 12.31 18.45
C TRP A 273 6.51 12.02 19.78
N GLU A 274 5.57 11.09 19.77
CA GLU A 274 4.85 10.65 20.96
C GLU A 274 5.53 9.42 21.54
N ARG A 275 6.05 9.53 22.78
CA ARG A 275 6.65 8.40 23.50
C ARG A 275 5.55 7.45 23.99
N LEU A 276 5.75 6.16 23.80
CA LEU A 276 4.92 5.08 24.33
C LEU A 276 5.55 4.52 25.60
N THR A 277 4.89 4.71 26.75
CA THR A 277 5.25 4.00 27.99
C THR A 277 4.89 2.52 27.88
N ASP A 278 5.41 1.68 28.77
CA ASP A 278 5.12 0.25 28.76
C ASP A 278 3.62 -0.03 28.94
N GLU A 279 2.93 0.73 29.80
CA GLU A 279 1.49 0.66 29.98
C GLU A 279 0.73 1.10 28.71
N ALA A 280 1.21 2.15 28.04
CA ALA A 280 0.62 2.62 26.80
C ALA A 280 0.78 1.60 25.66
N LYS A 281 1.91 0.87 25.61
CA LYS A 281 2.14 -0.22 24.65
C LYS A 281 1.16 -1.37 24.87
N VAL A 282 0.92 -1.77 26.12
CA VAL A 282 -0.09 -2.79 26.48
C VAL A 282 -1.49 -2.34 26.04
N ALA A 283 -1.91 -1.15 26.47
CA ALA A 283 -3.23 -0.62 26.15
C ALA A 283 -3.46 -0.48 24.63
N PHE A 284 -2.41 -0.11 23.88
CA PHE A 284 -2.46 -0.01 22.43
C PHE A 284 -2.67 -1.37 21.76
N ILE A 285 -1.98 -2.42 22.21
CA ILE A 285 -2.15 -3.79 21.68
C ILE A 285 -3.56 -4.30 21.97
N ASP A 286 -4.07 -4.12 23.18
CA ASP A 286 -5.40 -4.58 23.56
C ASP A 286 -6.48 -3.87 22.75
N SER A 287 -6.38 -2.54 22.60
CA SER A 287 -7.29 -1.75 21.78
C SER A 287 -7.26 -2.18 20.31
N ALA A 288 -6.06 -2.38 19.75
CA ALA A 288 -5.89 -2.83 18.38
C ALA A 288 -6.47 -4.24 18.16
N LYS A 289 -6.26 -5.15 19.11
CA LYS A 289 -6.82 -6.50 19.06
C LYS A 289 -8.34 -6.47 19.00
N VAL A 290 -9.00 -5.71 19.87
CA VAL A 290 -10.46 -5.54 19.87
C VAL A 290 -10.95 -4.98 18.54
N ALA A 291 -10.27 -3.95 18.01
CA ALA A 291 -10.64 -3.34 16.73
C ALA A 291 -10.50 -4.32 15.56
N ILE A 292 -9.42 -5.09 15.51
CA ILE A 292 -9.17 -6.09 14.46
C ILE A 292 -10.15 -7.26 14.59
N GLU A 293 -10.45 -7.75 15.80
CA GLU A 293 -11.45 -8.80 16.01
C GLU A 293 -12.84 -8.34 15.55
N LYS A 294 -13.23 -7.10 15.88
CA LYS A 294 -14.49 -6.52 15.41
C LYS A 294 -14.56 -6.45 13.88
N ALA A 295 -13.48 -6.02 13.23
CA ALA A 295 -13.42 -5.96 11.78
C ALA A 295 -13.34 -7.36 11.12
N ARG A 296 -12.73 -8.36 11.78
CA ARG A 296 -12.76 -9.75 11.33
C ARG A 296 -14.16 -10.35 11.43
N ALA A 297 -14.87 -10.08 12.52
CA ALA A 297 -16.23 -10.56 12.74
C ALA A 297 -17.24 -9.94 11.76
N SER A 298 -17.02 -8.68 11.33
CA SER A 298 -17.87 -8.01 10.35
C SER A 298 -17.59 -8.39 8.88
N GLY A 299 -16.59 -9.25 8.62
CA GLY A 299 -16.18 -9.58 7.25
C GLY A 299 -15.48 -8.44 6.50
N GLN A 300 -15.08 -7.39 7.21
CA GLN A 300 -14.39 -6.19 6.71
C GLN A 300 -12.94 -6.44 6.27
N PHE A 301 -12.45 -7.67 6.44
CA PHE A 301 -11.28 -8.21 5.76
C PHE A 301 -11.75 -9.34 4.84
N GLY A 302 -12.21 -9.00 3.65
CA GLY A 302 -12.62 -9.96 2.63
C GLY A 302 -11.55 -11.03 2.43
N ALA A 303 -11.98 -12.22 1.98
CA ALA A 303 -11.16 -13.42 1.88
C ALA A 303 -9.84 -13.29 1.06
N GLY A 304 -9.60 -12.15 0.38
CA GLY A 304 -8.44 -11.90 -0.49
C GLY A 304 -7.39 -10.90 0.01
N GLY A 305 -7.48 -10.39 1.26
CA GLY A 305 -6.54 -9.36 1.78
C GLY A 305 -5.29 -9.91 2.50
N GLY A 306 -5.25 -11.21 2.79
CA GLY A 306 -4.05 -11.86 3.32
C GLY A 306 -3.05 -12.14 2.20
N LEU A 307 -1.77 -12.31 2.54
CA LEU A 307 -0.84 -13.01 1.67
C LEU A 307 -1.44 -14.39 1.37
N GLN A 308 -2.13 -14.54 0.24
CA GLN A 308 -2.80 -15.79 -0.04
C GLN A 308 -1.78 -16.85 -0.42
N SER A 309 -1.86 -17.92 0.38
CA SER A 309 -1.47 -19.31 0.12
C SER A 309 -0.17 -19.53 -0.64
N ILE A 310 0.83 -20.00 0.11
CA ILE A 310 1.87 -20.89 -0.42
C ILE A 310 1.14 -22.02 -1.15
N ALA A 311 1.13 -21.97 -2.48
CA ALA A 311 0.75 -23.12 -3.28
C ALA A 311 1.78 -24.22 -2.97
N THR A 312 1.36 -25.20 -2.18
CA THR A 312 2.01 -26.50 -2.16
C THR A 312 1.73 -27.14 -3.51
N ALA A 313 2.62 -26.90 -4.47
CA ALA A 313 2.77 -27.81 -5.60
C ALA A 313 2.96 -29.21 -4.99
N GLY A 314 1.98 -30.08 -5.17
CA GLY A 314 2.10 -31.48 -4.81
C GLY A 314 3.30 -32.09 -5.54
N PRO A 315 3.94 -33.13 -4.97
CA PRO A 315 5.08 -33.77 -5.63
C PRO A 315 4.64 -34.30 -7.00
N GLU A 316 5.36 -33.86 -8.04
CA GLU A 316 5.35 -34.52 -9.34
C GLU A 316 5.75 -35.99 -9.14
N GLY A 317 4.85 -36.92 -9.44
CA GLY A 317 5.15 -38.34 -9.43
C GLY A 317 4.02 -39.23 -8.91
N ALA A 318 2.92 -39.36 -9.67
CA ALA A 318 2.05 -40.52 -9.61
C ALA A 318 1.46 -40.81 -10.99
N PRO A 319 1.36 -42.09 -11.42
CA PRO A 319 1.16 -42.44 -12.82
C PRO A 319 -0.27 -42.11 -13.31
N ARG A 320 -0.36 -41.60 -14.54
CA ARG A 320 -1.62 -41.39 -15.27
C ARG A 320 -2.36 -42.72 -15.43
N GLY A 321 -3.46 -42.89 -14.70
CA GLY A 321 -4.49 -43.90 -14.98
C GLY A 321 -5.39 -43.49 -16.15
N PRO A 322 -6.05 -44.45 -16.84
CA PRO A 322 -6.60 -44.22 -18.16
C PRO A 322 -7.90 -43.40 -18.13
N ARG A 323 -8.09 -42.61 -19.20
CA ARG A 323 -9.33 -41.92 -19.56
C ARG A 323 -10.51 -42.91 -19.51
N ARG A 324 -11.58 -42.53 -18.83
CA ARG A 324 -12.93 -43.02 -19.12
C ARG A 324 -13.75 -41.88 -19.70
N GLU A 325 -14.16 -42.08 -20.95
CA GLU A 325 -15.25 -41.37 -21.59
C GLU A 325 -16.59 -41.71 -20.91
N GLY A 326 -17.49 -40.73 -20.90
CA GLY A 326 -18.94 -40.92 -20.82
C GLY A 326 -19.55 -40.94 -19.42
N GLN A 327 -20.05 -39.79 -18.94
CA GLN A 327 -21.49 -39.66 -18.68
C GLN A 327 -21.91 -38.18 -18.49
N SER A 328 -22.98 -37.85 -19.20
CA SER A 328 -23.74 -36.60 -19.21
C SER A 328 -24.50 -36.34 -17.91
N GLY A 329 -24.65 -35.05 -17.56
CA GLY A 329 -25.86 -34.52 -16.90
C GLY A 329 -25.75 -34.14 -15.43
N ALA A 330 -25.33 -32.90 -15.15
CA ALA A 330 -25.90 -32.06 -14.08
C ALA A 330 -25.42 -30.62 -14.26
N ALA A 331 -26.35 -29.68 -14.42
CA ALA A 331 -26.07 -28.24 -14.48
C ALA A 331 -25.41 -27.74 -13.17
N PRO A 332 -24.48 -26.77 -13.22
CA PRO A 332 -24.05 -26.10 -12.00
C PRO A 332 -25.21 -25.24 -11.48
N ALA A 333 -25.62 -25.54 -10.24
CA ALA A 333 -26.61 -24.78 -9.50
C ALA A 333 -26.25 -23.29 -9.47
N ALA A 334 -27.26 -22.45 -9.70
CA ALA A 334 -27.17 -21.00 -9.59
C ALA A 334 -26.64 -20.57 -8.20
N PRO A 335 -25.81 -19.52 -8.10
CA PRO A 335 -25.44 -18.98 -6.80
C PRO A 335 -26.68 -18.37 -6.11
N ALA A 336 -26.80 -18.62 -4.81
CA ALA A 336 -27.88 -18.09 -3.97
C ALA A 336 -27.98 -16.55 -4.09
N PRO A 337 -29.18 -15.98 -4.21
CA PRO A 337 -29.38 -14.54 -4.15
C PRO A 337 -29.25 -14.10 -2.68
N ASN A 338 -28.47 -13.05 -2.42
CA ASN A 338 -28.29 -12.33 -1.13
C ASN A 338 -26.91 -12.43 -0.45
N ALA A 339 -25.80 -12.36 -1.19
CA ALA A 339 -24.55 -11.86 -0.59
C ALA A 339 -24.61 -10.32 -0.48
N GLN A 340 -24.89 -9.81 0.73
CA GLN A 340 -24.91 -8.37 1.01
C GLN A 340 -23.50 -7.75 0.86
N PRO A 341 -23.38 -6.48 0.39
CA PRO A 341 -22.09 -5.81 0.24
C PRO A 341 -21.42 -5.57 1.60
N GLY A 342 -20.31 -6.27 1.85
CA GLY A 342 -19.50 -6.16 3.06
C GLY A 342 -18.60 -4.94 3.07
N THR A 343 -18.41 -4.37 4.26
CA THR A 343 -17.86 -3.05 4.49
C THR A 343 -16.33 -3.01 4.64
N MET A 344 -15.51 -2.82 3.59
CA MET A 344 -14.03 -2.78 3.76
C MET A 344 -13.45 -1.39 4.01
N ALA A 345 -12.87 -1.13 5.19
CA ALA A 345 -12.01 0.02 5.39
C ALA A 345 -10.60 -0.46 5.10
N VAL A 346 -9.87 0.21 4.20
CA VAL A 346 -8.46 -0.09 3.98
C VAL A 346 -7.68 0.47 5.17
N THR A 347 -7.61 -0.29 6.25
CA THR A 347 -6.63 -0.09 7.31
C THR A 347 -5.41 -0.92 6.96
N SER A 348 -4.29 -0.25 6.67
CA SER A 348 -2.97 -0.87 6.53
C SER A 348 -2.52 -1.40 7.88
N GLY A 349 -2.96 -2.61 8.24
CA GLY A 349 -2.65 -3.18 9.54
C GLY A 349 -3.25 -4.57 9.70
N GLY A 350 -2.74 -5.54 8.95
CA GLY A 350 -3.12 -6.93 9.17
C GLY A 350 -2.70 -7.86 8.04
N ASN A 351 -1.44 -8.30 8.03
CA ASN A 351 -0.97 -9.39 7.17
C ASN A 351 -1.46 -10.76 7.68
N THR A 352 -2.75 -10.90 7.99
CA THR A 352 -3.26 -12.15 8.58
C THR A 352 -3.37 -13.22 7.49
N THR A 353 -2.42 -14.16 7.50
CA THR A 353 -2.52 -15.43 6.76
C THR A 353 -2.73 -16.54 7.77
N VAL A 354 -3.79 -17.33 7.59
CA VAL A 354 -3.96 -18.60 8.28
C VAL A 354 -4.00 -19.67 7.21
N THR A 355 -3.03 -20.57 7.21
CA THR A 355 -3.05 -21.75 6.34
C THR A 355 -3.06 -22.99 7.23
N THR A 356 -4.15 -23.76 7.16
CA THR A 356 -4.21 -25.12 7.70
C THR A 356 -3.67 -26.07 6.65
N VAL A 357 -2.52 -26.69 6.92
CA VAL A 357 -1.95 -27.72 6.03
C VAL A 357 -2.27 -29.07 6.65
N GLY A 358 -3.29 -29.75 6.12
CA GLY A 358 -3.74 -31.07 6.55
C GLY A 358 -4.46 -31.82 5.43
N PRO A 359 -4.44 -33.17 5.42
CA PRO A 359 -5.09 -33.99 4.41
C PRO A 359 -6.61 -33.98 4.66
N GLY A 360 -7.26 -32.91 4.22
CA GLY A 360 -8.68 -32.66 4.48
C GLY A 360 -8.99 -31.19 4.34
N GLY A 361 -9.00 -30.70 3.10
CA GLY A 361 -9.42 -29.34 2.76
C GLY A 361 -10.93 -29.17 2.98
N GLY A 362 -11.35 -29.09 4.25
CA GLY A 362 -12.70 -28.73 4.64
C GLY A 362 -12.95 -27.23 4.46
N ALA A 363 -14.17 -26.89 4.05
CA ALA A 363 -14.65 -25.54 3.79
C ALA A 363 -14.30 -24.53 4.91
N LEU A 364 -14.10 -23.26 4.54
CA LEU A 364 -13.86 -22.10 5.41
C LEU A 364 -15.11 -21.71 6.23
N GLY A 365 -15.65 -22.64 7.02
CA GLY A 365 -16.87 -22.46 7.84
C GLY A 365 -16.67 -22.59 9.36
N GLY A 366 -15.43 -22.74 9.83
CA GLY A 366 -15.13 -22.84 11.27
C GLY A 366 -14.96 -21.46 11.94
N PRO A 367 -15.08 -21.39 13.29
CA PRO A 367 -14.82 -20.16 14.04
C PRO A 367 -13.42 -19.61 13.70
N LEU A 368 -13.38 -18.30 13.47
CA LEU A 368 -12.14 -17.61 13.13
C LEU A 368 -11.13 -17.80 14.26
N PRO A 369 -9.89 -18.22 13.94
CA PRO A 369 -8.89 -18.48 14.97
C PRO A 369 -8.45 -17.20 15.69
N PRO A 370 -8.00 -17.31 16.94
CA PRO A 370 -7.59 -16.15 17.74
C PRO A 370 -6.44 -15.39 17.06
N LEU A 371 -6.43 -14.07 17.24
CA LEU A 371 -5.32 -13.22 16.79
C LEU A 371 -4.09 -13.48 17.65
N THR A 372 -2.94 -13.63 17.00
CA THR A 372 -1.64 -13.58 17.66
C THR A 372 -1.07 -12.18 17.48
N MET A 373 -1.01 -11.41 18.56
CA MET A 373 -0.39 -10.08 18.57
C MET A 373 1.09 -10.19 18.97
N ILE A 374 1.92 -9.22 18.59
CA ILE A 374 3.29 -9.08 19.13
C ILE A 374 3.26 -8.78 20.64
N SER A 375 4.38 -8.97 21.34
CA SER A 375 4.49 -8.53 22.74
C SER A 375 4.66 -7.00 22.84
N PRO A 376 4.28 -6.37 23.97
CA PRO A 376 4.51 -4.95 24.19
C PRO A 376 5.98 -4.53 24.02
N SER A 377 6.92 -5.38 24.43
CA SER A 377 8.37 -5.14 24.27
C SER A 377 8.85 -5.08 22.81
N GLU A 378 8.07 -5.61 21.85
CA GLU A 378 8.38 -5.52 20.42
C GLU A 378 7.82 -4.23 19.77
N LEU A 379 6.99 -3.45 20.47
CA LEU A 379 6.54 -2.14 20.01
C LEU A 379 7.63 -1.08 20.19
N PRO A 380 7.75 -0.11 19.25
CA PRO A 380 8.69 0.99 19.41
C PRO A 380 8.39 1.85 20.64
N ASP A 381 9.42 2.50 21.17
CA ASP A 381 9.29 3.47 22.26
C ASP A 381 8.62 4.78 21.83
N TYR A 382 8.52 5.03 20.52
CA TYR A 382 7.86 6.20 19.96
C TYR A 382 6.91 5.79 18.85
N LYS A 383 5.76 6.45 18.76
CA LYS A 383 4.90 6.28 17.58
C LYS A 383 5.63 6.77 16.33
N PRO A 384 5.71 5.96 15.25
CA PRO A 384 6.33 6.39 14.01
C PRO A 384 5.57 7.58 13.43
N ALA A 385 6.25 8.44 12.68
CA ALA A 385 5.63 9.62 12.08
C ALA A 385 4.52 9.27 11.08
N PHE A 386 4.62 8.11 10.44
CA PHE A 386 3.66 7.60 9.44
C PHE A 386 3.66 6.06 9.45
N ALA A 387 2.66 5.46 8.82
CA ALA A 387 2.63 4.03 8.51
C ALA A 387 3.03 3.78 7.04
N PRO A 388 3.64 2.64 6.67
CA PRO A 388 3.96 2.35 5.27
C PRO A 388 2.74 2.45 4.34
N GLY A 389 2.92 2.98 3.13
CA GLY A 389 1.84 3.25 2.17
C GLY A 389 1.01 4.50 2.48
N SER A 390 1.53 5.41 3.33
CA SER A 390 0.87 6.67 3.70
C SER A 390 1.26 7.86 2.83
N THR A 391 2.23 7.68 1.93
CA THR A 391 2.80 8.74 1.09
C THR A 391 2.20 8.74 -0.30
N ARG A 392 1.82 9.92 -0.78
CA ARG A 392 1.44 10.18 -2.16
C ARG A 392 2.16 11.45 -2.66
N ALA A 393 2.34 11.57 -3.96
CA ALA A 393 2.85 12.80 -4.58
C ALA A 393 1.72 13.55 -5.28
N ASP A 394 1.68 14.88 -5.13
CA ASP A 394 0.80 15.74 -5.91
C ASP A 394 1.37 16.04 -7.30
N THR A 395 0.64 16.78 -8.12
CA THR A 395 1.06 17.12 -9.50
C THR A 395 2.25 18.08 -9.55
N GLU A 396 2.59 18.72 -8.44
CA GLU A 396 3.71 19.68 -8.32
C GLU A 396 4.98 19.00 -7.76
N GLY A 397 4.88 17.71 -7.41
CA GLY A 397 5.99 16.93 -6.86
C GLY A 397 6.17 17.10 -5.35
N ASN A 398 5.19 17.65 -4.64
CA ASN A 398 5.21 17.65 -3.18
C ASN A 398 4.71 16.31 -2.66
N LEU A 399 5.31 15.84 -1.57
CA LEU A 399 4.90 14.63 -0.87
C LEU A 399 3.83 14.96 0.15
N TRP A 400 2.69 14.30 0.04
CA TRP A 400 1.62 14.31 1.03
C TRP A 400 1.70 13.02 1.84
N ILE A 401 2.07 13.14 3.11
CA ILE A 401 2.29 12.00 4.01
C ILE A 401 1.21 12.02 5.08
N ARG A 402 0.33 10.99 5.09
CA ARG A 402 -0.62 10.78 6.19
C ARG A 402 0.18 10.45 7.45
N THR A 403 0.17 11.36 8.43
CA THR A 403 0.91 11.16 9.67
C THR A 403 0.14 10.24 10.63
N SER A 404 0.83 9.78 11.68
CA SER A 404 0.19 9.11 12.81
C SER A 404 -0.61 10.05 13.72
N GLN A 405 -0.49 11.37 13.51
CA GLN A 405 -1.18 12.37 14.30
C GLN A 405 -2.62 12.59 13.81
N ASN A 406 -3.50 12.76 14.79
CA ASN A 406 -4.84 13.27 14.56
C ASN A 406 -5.06 14.52 15.39
N VAL A 407 -5.76 15.49 14.83
CA VAL A 407 -6.29 16.66 15.55
C VAL A 407 -7.80 16.51 15.55
N ASP A 408 -8.46 16.65 16.69
CA ASP A 408 -9.92 16.46 16.83
C ASP A 408 -10.44 15.17 16.16
N ALA A 409 -9.71 14.06 16.35
CA ALA A 409 -9.96 12.75 15.73
C ALA A 409 -9.93 12.71 14.18
N ARG A 410 -9.33 13.71 13.53
CA ARG A 410 -9.19 13.79 12.08
C ARG A 410 -7.72 13.67 11.64
N PRO A 411 -7.45 13.02 10.48
CA PRO A 411 -6.09 12.76 10.03
C PRO A 411 -5.39 14.04 9.56
N VAL A 412 -4.11 14.16 9.92
CA VAL A 412 -3.23 15.25 9.47
C VAL A 412 -2.21 14.72 8.46
N TYR A 413 -2.06 15.45 7.36
CA TYR A 413 -1.08 15.22 6.31
C TYR A 413 0.01 16.28 6.38
N ASN A 414 1.25 15.83 6.38
CA ASN A 414 2.38 16.72 6.17
C ASN A 414 2.61 16.87 4.66
N VAL A 415 2.82 18.11 4.19
CA VAL A 415 3.17 18.42 2.80
C VAL A 415 4.63 18.83 2.75
N ILE A 416 5.44 18.04 2.06
CA ILE A 416 6.90 18.19 1.99
C ILE A 416 7.29 18.49 0.55
N ASN A 417 8.02 19.59 0.33
CA ASN A 417 8.47 19.97 -1.00
C ASN A 417 9.68 19.13 -1.47
N ARG A 418 10.15 19.36 -2.69
CA ARG A 418 11.29 18.64 -3.28
C ARG A 418 12.64 18.91 -2.61
N LYS A 419 12.75 19.93 -1.76
CA LYS A 419 13.94 20.18 -0.92
C LYS A 419 13.89 19.38 0.40
N GLY A 420 12.79 18.68 0.66
CA GLY A 420 12.55 17.97 1.92
C GLY A 420 12.08 18.89 3.05
N GLU A 421 11.60 20.10 2.74
CA GLU A 421 11.09 21.04 3.72
C GLU A 421 9.60 20.80 3.98
N LEU A 422 9.18 20.77 5.25
CA LEU A 422 7.77 20.74 5.63
C LEU A 422 7.14 22.11 5.39
N ILE A 423 6.35 22.24 4.32
CA ILE A 423 5.76 23.51 3.89
C ILE A 423 4.31 23.68 4.31
N ASP A 424 3.61 22.61 4.67
CA ASP A 424 2.20 22.67 5.07
C ASP A 424 1.81 21.47 5.95
N ARG A 425 0.74 21.65 6.75
CA ARG A 425 0.09 20.59 7.53
C ARG A 425 -1.41 20.67 7.33
N VAL A 426 -1.96 19.71 6.59
CA VAL A 426 -3.34 19.73 6.11
C VAL A 426 -4.16 18.66 6.82
N GLN A 427 -5.20 19.08 7.52
CA GLN A 427 -6.17 18.20 8.16
C GLN A 427 -7.30 17.90 7.19
N LEU A 428 -7.54 16.62 6.93
CA LEU A 428 -8.70 16.19 6.13
C LEU A 428 -9.93 16.11 7.04
N PRO A 429 -11.15 16.33 6.51
CA PRO A 429 -12.36 16.09 7.30
C PRO A 429 -12.46 14.61 7.71
N ALA A 430 -13.22 14.34 8.77
CA ALA A 430 -13.43 12.98 9.27
C ALA A 430 -13.97 12.04 8.17
N ASN A 431 -13.61 10.77 8.24
CA ASN A 431 -14.05 9.69 7.34
C ASN A 431 -13.68 9.86 5.85
N ARG A 432 -12.69 10.72 5.54
CA ARG A 432 -12.14 10.87 4.19
C ARG A 432 -10.74 10.30 4.07
N VAL A 433 -10.47 9.72 2.91
CA VAL A 433 -9.17 9.19 2.52
C VAL A 433 -8.73 9.87 1.23
N LEU A 434 -7.49 10.37 1.19
CA LEU A 434 -6.90 10.89 -0.03
C LEU A 434 -6.64 9.74 -1.03
N VAL A 435 -7.22 9.85 -2.23
CA VAL A 435 -7.14 8.80 -3.27
C VAL A 435 -6.55 9.27 -4.59
N GLY A 436 -6.30 10.57 -4.76
CA GLY A 436 -5.60 11.10 -5.93
C GLY A 436 -5.51 12.62 -5.94
N PHE A 437 -4.80 13.13 -6.94
CA PHE A 437 -4.60 14.55 -7.20
C PHE A 437 -4.99 14.89 -8.63
N GLY A 438 -5.37 16.15 -8.85
CA GLY A 438 -5.57 16.74 -10.17
C GLY A 438 -4.83 18.06 -10.30
N ALA A 439 -4.76 18.59 -11.52
CA ALA A 439 -4.07 19.83 -11.80
C ALA A 439 -4.71 21.03 -11.07
N GLY A 440 -3.92 22.08 -10.82
CA GLY A 440 -4.40 23.32 -10.20
C GLY A 440 -4.87 23.15 -8.76
N GLY A 441 -4.17 22.35 -7.96
CA GLY A 441 -4.49 22.15 -6.54
C GLY A 441 -5.77 21.37 -6.28
N VAL A 442 -6.15 20.47 -7.18
CA VAL A 442 -7.30 19.57 -6.99
C VAL A 442 -6.87 18.33 -6.22
N VAL A 443 -7.72 17.91 -5.27
CA VAL A 443 -7.56 16.67 -4.50
C VAL A 443 -8.83 15.83 -4.58
N TYR A 444 -8.66 14.52 -4.70
CA TYR A 444 -9.76 13.56 -4.70
C TYR A 444 -9.78 12.78 -3.41
N LEU A 445 -10.95 12.76 -2.78
CA LEU A 445 -11.19 12.08 -1.51
C LEU A 445 -12.20 10.96 -1.72
N ALA A 446 -11.91 9.79 -1.18
CA ALA A 446 -12.90 8.74 -1.00
C ALA A 446 -13.55 8.92 0.37
N VAL A 447 -14.88 8.84 0.38
CA VAL A 447 -15.68 8.85 1.60
C VAL A 447 -16.41 7.53 1.69
N ARG A 448 -16.54 7.04 2.92
CA ARG A 448 -17.13 5.74 3.19
C ARG A 448 -18.31 5.89 4.12
N ASP A 449 -19.49 5.55 3.60
CA ASP A 449 -20.77 5.72 4.26
C ASP A 449 -21.41 4.34 4.45
N GLY A 450 -21.00 3.66 5.52
CA GLY A 450 -21.43 2.28 5.78
C GLY A 450 -21.00 1.32 4.67
N GLY A 451 -21.99 0.75 3.97
CA GLY A 451 -21.85 -0.25 2.89
C GLY A 451 -21.27 0.29 1.59
N THR A 452 -21.36 1.60 1.37
CA THR A 452 -21.01 2.24 0.10
C THR A 452 -19.89 3.26 0.30
N ALA A 453 -19.34 3.71 -0.81
CA ALA A 453 -18.39 4.80 -0.90
C ALA A 453 -18.80 5.79 -1.99
N HIS A 454 -18.35 7.02 -1.88
CA HIS A 454 -18.45 8.01 -2.94
C HIS A 454 -17.15 8.80 -3.06
N LEU A 455 -17.02 9.49 -4.19
CA LEU A 455 -15.87 10.32 -4.51
C LEU A 455 -16.21 11.79 -4.30
N GLU A 456 -15.35 12.53 -3.59
CA GLU A 456 -15.41 13.98 -3.45
C GLU A 456 -14.20 14.61 -4.19
N ARG A 457 -14.43 15.75 -4.84
CA ARG A 457 -13.37 16.63 -5.34
C ARG A 457 -13.26 17.85 -4.42
N ALA A 458 -12.08 18.12 -3.91
CA ALA A 458 -11.78 19.28 -3.09
C ALA A 458 -10.63 20.11 -3.66
N ARG A 459 -10.38 21.28 -3.05
CA ARG A 459 -9.20 22.10 -3.29
C ARG A 459 -8.19 21.96 -2.17
N VAL A 460 -6.91 22.07 -2.50
CA VAL A 460 -5.82 22.13 -1.50
C VAL A 460 -5.98 23.36 -0.60
N ARG A 461 -6.44 24.49 -1.16
CA ARG A 461 -6.73 25.74 -0.45
C ARG A 461 -8.07 26.31 -0.88
#